data_AF-A0A6A3A737-F1
#
_entry.id   AF-A0A6A3A737-F1
#
_cell.length_a   1.000
_cell.length_b   1.000
_cell.length_c   1.000
_cell.angle_alpha   90.00
_cell.angle_beta   90.00
_cell.angle_gamma   90.00
#
_symmetry.space_group_name_H-M   'P 1'
#
loop_
_entity.id
_entity.type
_entity.pdbx_description
1 polymer ?
#
loop_
_entity_poly.entity_id
_entity_poly.type
_entity_poly.pdbx_seq_one_letter_code
_entity_poly.pdbx_strand_id
1 'polypeptide(L)'
;MFQNEVAESQGIRIRRRPPTGPPLHFVGPFEFRLQNEGNTPRNILEEIIWNKDIEVSQMKERKPLVTLKKFIDNAPPTRDFVGALKAAHSRTGLPGLIAEVKKASPSRGILRENFDPVEIAQAYEKGGAACLSVLTDEKYFKGSFENLEAIRSAGVKCPLLCKEFVIDAWQIYYARIKGADAILLIAAVLPDLDIRYMVKICKMLDLAALIEVHDEREMDRVLGIEGIELIGINNRNLETFEVDISNTKKLLEGERGQLIRQKDIIVVGESGLFTPDHVAYVQEAGVKAVLVGESIVKQSDPGKGIAGLFGKDISV
;
A
#
# COMPACT_ATOMS: atom_id res chain seq x y z
N MET A 1 -19.59 -12.35 14.49
CA MET A 1 -19.20 -13.77 14.65
C MET A 1 -18.63 -14.32 13.34
N PHE A 2 -19.45 -14.52 12.29
CA PHE A 2 -19.01 -15.11 11.02
C PHE A 2 -17.78 -14.47 10.33
N GLN A 3 -17.67 -13.13 10.28
CA GLN A 3 -16.50 -12.49 9.62
C GLN A 3 -15.18 -12.74 10.36
N ASN A 4 -15.21 -12.83 11.70
CA ASN A 4 -14.00 -13.09 12.49
C ASN A 4 -13.58 -14.56 12.39
N GLU A 5 -14.54 -15.49 12.35
CA GLU A 5 -14.26 -16.92 12.17
C GLU A 5 -13.64 -17.22 10.80
N VAL A 6 -14.13 -16.57 9.73
CA VAL A 6 -13.52 -16.68 8.39
C VAL A 6 -12.10 -16.13 8.40
N ALA A 7 -11.88 -14.95 8.99
CA ALA A 7 -10.56 -14.34 9.10
C ALA A 7 -9.57 -15.25 9.88
N GLU A 8 -10.01 -15.82 11.01
CA GLU A 8 -9.20 -16.74 11.82
C GLU A 8 -8.85 -18.03 11.06
N SER A 9 -9.81 -18.62 10.32
CA SER A 9 -9.56 -19.80 9.47
C SER A 9 -8.53 -19.51 8.37
N GLN A 10 -8.45 -18.26 7.91
CA GLN A 10 -7.47 -17.78 6.95
C GLN A 10 -6.16 -17.31 7.61
N GLY A 11 -6.07 -17.31 8.94
CA GLY A 11 -4.87 -16.91 9.68
C GLY A 11 -4.66 -15.42 9.78
N ILE A 12 -5.68 -14.64 9.42
CA ILE A 12 -5.66 -13.18 9.56
C ILE A 12 -5.69 -12.88 11.05
N ARG A 13 -4.57 -12.36 11.54
CA ARG A 13 -4.45 -12.00 12.95
C ARG A 13 -5.00 -10.61 13.23
N ILE A 14 -5.02 -9.70 12.26
CA ILE A 14 -5.43 -8.31 12.50
C ILE A 14 -6.95 -8.20 12.64
N ARG A 15 -7.41 -7.85 13.83
CA ARG A 15 -8.84 -7.59 14.09
C ARG A 15 -9.20 -6.23 13.54
N ARG A 16 -10.28 -6.10 12.77
CA ARG A 16 -10.71 -4.79 12.27
C ARG A 16 -11.49 -3.94 13.26
N ARG A 17 -12.05 -4.58 14.29
CA ARG A 17 -12.87 -3.95 15.32
C ARG A 17 -12.59 -4.56 16.69
N PRO A 18 -12.90 -3.84 17.79
CA PRO A 18 -12.80 -4.39 19.13
C PRO A 18 -13.73 -5.62 19.30
N PRO A 19 -13.27 -6.73 19.91
CA PRO A 19 -14.07 -7.95 20.04
C PRO A 19 -15.38 -7.78 20.82
N THR A 20 -15.38 -6.90 21.82
CA THR A 20 -16.51 -6.69 22.73
C THR A 20 -17.30 -5.41 22.43
N GLY A 21 -17.12 -4.86 21.21
CA GLY A 21 -17.74 -3.59 20.81
C GLY A 21 -17.00 -2.36 21.36
N PRO A 22 -17.54 -1.15 21.14
CA PRO A 22 -16.90 0.08 21.60
C PRO A 22 -16.66 0.05 23.12
N PRO A 23 -15.60 0.71 23.62
CA PRO A 23 -15.27 0.70 25.06
C PRO A 23 -16.32 1.40 25.93
N LEU A 24 -17.19 2.24 25.34
CA LEU A 24 -18.37 2.79 25.99
C LEU A 24 -19.60 1.99 25.56
N HIS A 25 -20.28 1.40 26.55
CA HIS A 25 -21.62 0.85 26.39
C HIS A 25 -22.61 1.77 27.10
N PHE A 26 -23.64 2.19 26.38
CA PHE A 26 -24.73 2.98 26.94
C PHE A 26 -25.81 2.02 27.46
N VAL A 27 -25.99 1.97 28.78
CA VAL A 27 -27.00 1.13 29.43
C VAL A 27 -27.96 2.02 30.21
N GLY A 28 -28.94 2.59 29.51
CA GLY A 28 -29.84 3.59 30.09
C GLY A 28 -29.09 4.89 30.46
N PRO A 29 -29.42 5.60 31.55
CA PRO A 29 -28.77 6.87 31.90
C PRO A 29 -27.33 6.75 32.42
N PHE A 30 -26.76 5.53 32.42
CA PHE A 30 -25.43 5.26 32.95
C PHE A 30 -24.44 4.93 31.84
N GLU A 31 -23.27 5.56 31.89
CA GLU A 31 -22.11 5.20 31.09
C GLU A 31 -21.26 4.19 31.88
N PHE A 32 -21.21 2.94 31.43
CA PHE A 32 -20.30 1.94 31.97
C PHE A 32 -19.12 1.74 31.00
N ARG A 33 -17.90 1.96 31.49
CA ARG A 33 -16.66 1.54 30.81
C ARG A 33 -16.31 0.12 31.27
N LEU A 34 -16.57 -0.86 30.42
CA LEU A 34 -15.97 -2.19 30.58
C LEU A 34 -14.53 -2.12 30.04
N GLN A 35 -13.55 -1.95 30.92
CA GLN A 35 -12.16 -2.26 30.57
C GLN A 35 -12.00 -3.78 30.53
N ASN A 36 -12.36 -4.39 29.39
CA ASN A 36 -12.06 -5.79 29.15
C ASN A 36 -10.61 -5.92 28.70
N GLU A 37 -9.81 -6.79 29.35
CA GLU A 37 -8.39 -7.08 29.04
C GLU A 37 -8.13 -7.64 27.62
N GLY A 38 -9.14 -7.70 26.74
CA GLY A 38 -9.02 -8.10 25.34
C GLY A 38 -9.50 -7.05 24.31
N ASN A 39 -9.95 -5.88 24.77
CA ASN A 39 -10.56 -4.83 23.92
C ASN A 39 -9.61 -3.68 23.55
N THR A 40 -8.30 -3.91 23.62
CA THR A 40 -7.26 -3.00 23.14
C THR A 40 -6.58 -3.58 21.89
N PRO A 41 -6.05 -2.73 20.98
CA PRO A 41 -5.25 -3.20 19.87
C PRO A 41 -4.01 -3.94 20.34
N ARG A 42 -3.68 -5.07 19.70
CA ARG A 42 -2.51 -5.90 20.07
C ARG A 42 -1.20 -5.42 19.44
N ASN A 43 -1.29 -4.73 18.31
CA ASN A 43 -0.14 -4.17 17.60
C ASN A 43 -0.57 -2.87 16.89
N ILE A 44 0.41 -2.15 16.35
CA ILE A 44 0.16 -0.86 15.70
C ILE A 44 -0.77 -0.98 14.49
N LEU A 45 -0.66 -2.05 13.70
CA LEU A 45 -1.49 -2.24 12.52
C LEU A 45 -2.95 -2.39 12.94
N GLU A 46 -3.22 -3.19 13.97
CA GLU A 46 -4.57 -3.34 14.53
C GLU A 46 -5.13 -2.00 15.03
N GLU A 47 -4.31 -1.17 15.67
CA GLU A 47 -4.70 0.17 16.12
C GLU A 47 -5.06 1.07 14.94
N ILE A 48 -4.22 1.06 13.89
CA ILE A 48 -4.45 1.82 12.66
C ILE A 48 -5.79 1.42 12.04
N ILE A 49 -6.04 0.11 11.89
CA ILE A 49 -7.26 -0.39 11.27
C ILE A 49 -8.51 -0.01 12.07
N TRP A 50 -8.46 -0.07 13.41
CA TRP A 50 -9.60 0.33 14.25
C TRP A 50 -9.93 1.82 14.08
N ASN A 51 -8.92 2.66 14.04
CA ASN A 51 -9.12 4.09 13.78
C ASN A 51 -9.64 4.34 12.35
N LYS A 52 -9.15 3.55 11.38
CA LYS A 52 -9.60 3.64 9.98
C LYS A 52 -11.07 3.27 9.82
N ASP A 53 -11.58 2.29 10.55
CA ASP A 53 -13.01 1.93 10.52
C ASP A 53 -13.91 3.10 10.96
N ILE A 54 -13.48 3.84 11.98
CA ILE A 54 -14.16 5.05 12.46
C ILE A 54 -14.06 6.17 11.42
N GLU A 55 -12.84 6.45 10.93
CA GLU A 55 -12.58 7.49 9.94
C GLU A 55 -13.40 7.27 8.66
N VAL A 56 -13.35 6.07 8.09
CA VAL A 56 -14.07 5.72 6.87
C VAL A 56 -15.58 5.82 7.08
N SER A 57 -16.09 5.45 8.25
CA SER A 57 -17.52 5.61 8.56
C SER A 57 -17.93 7.08 8.54
N GLN A 58 -17.15 7.97 9.17
CA GLN A 58 -17.42 9.41 9.16
C GLN A 58 -17.29 10.02 7.76
N MET A 59 -16.31 9.58 6.96
CA MET A 59 -16.17 10.04 5.58
C MET A 59 -17.33 9.57 4.70
N LYS A 60 -17.83 8.34 4.89
CA LYS A 60 -19.00 7.80 4.18
C LYS A 60 -20.27 8.58 4.49
N GLU A 61 -20.46 9.00 5.74
CA GLU A 61 -21.58 9.86 6.14
C GLU A 61 -21.52 11.23 5.44
N ARG A 62 -20.33 11.85 5.38
CA ARG A 62 -20.13 13.14 4.72
C ARG A 62 -20.24 13.05 3.19
N LYS A 63 -19.73 11.99 2.59
CA LYS A 63 -19.71 11.78 1.14
C LYS A 63 -20.10 10.34 0.79
N PRO A 64 -21.40 10.03 0.72
CA PRO A 64 -21.88 8.68 0.43
C PRO A 64 -21.38 8.11 -0.89
N LEU A 65 -21.28 6.78 -0.98
CA LEU A 65 -20.78 6.08 -2.17
C LEU A 65 -21.55 6.45 -3.45
N VAL A 66 -22.88 6.63 -3.35
CA VAL A 66 -23.72 7.06 -4.49
C VAL A 66 -23.26 8.41 -5.05
N THR A 67 -22.77 9.30 -4.20
CA THR A 67 -22.23 10.60 -4.59
C THR A 67 -20.87 10.41 -5.27
N LEU A 68 -20.00 9.55 -4.72
CA LEU A 68 -18.70 9.24 -5.34
C LEU A 68 -18.84 8.69 -6.76
N LYS A 69 -19.79 7.78 -7.00
CA LYS A 69 -20.03 7.19 -8.31
C LYS A 69 -20.33 8.25 -9.39
N LYS A 70 -20.99 9.34 -9.04
CA LYS A 70 -21.27 10.46 -9.98
C LYS A 70 -20.01 11.21 -10.41
N PHE A 71 -18.96 11.18 -9.61
CA PHE A 71 -17.68 11.83 -9.92
C PHE A 71 -16.75 10.93 -10.75
N ILE A 72 -16.96 9.61 -10.74
CA ILE A 72 -16.12 8.65 -11.48
C ILE A 72 -16.17 8.92 -12.98
N ASP A 73 -17.35 9.20 -13.53
CA ASP A 73 -17.50 9.46 -14.97
C ASP A 73 -16.75 10.71 -15.45
N ASN A 74 -16.47 11.64 -14.53
CA ASN A 74 -15.70 12.86 -14.80
C ASN A 74 -14.24 12.75 -14.31
N ALA A 75 -13.83 11.62 -13.74
CA ALA A 75 -12.48 11.44 -13.26
C ALA A 75 -11.52 11.32 -14.45
N PRO A 76 -10.31 11.91 -14.40
CA PRO A 76 -9.33 11.79 -15.48
C PRO A 76 -9.00 10.31 -15.72
N PRO A 77 -8.67 9.90 -16.95
CA PRO A 77 -8.31 8.50 -17.23
C PRO A 77 -7.15 8.07 -16.33
N THR A 78 -7.18 6.82 -15.90
CA THR A 78 -6.07 6.23 -15.16
C THR A 78 -4.88 6.06 -16.10
N ARG A 79 -3.70 5.94 -15.49
CA ARG A 79 -2.45 5.60 -16.18
C ARG A 79 -2.09 4.16 -15.87
N ASP A 80 -1.51 3.48 -16.85
CA ASP A 80 -1.15 2.07 -16.71
C ASP A 80 0.00 1.88 -15.72
N PHE A 81 -0.35 1.63 -14.45
CA PHE A 81 0.60 1.43 -13.35
C PHE A 81 1.48 0.18 -13.57
N VAL A 82 0.87 -0.93 -14.00
CA VAL A 82 1.58 -2.20 -14.23
C VAL A 82 2.47 -2.08 -15.46
N GLY A 83 1.97 -1.50 -16.55
CA GLY A 83 2.72 -1.25 -17.78
C GLY A 83 3.91 -0.32 -17.55
N ALA A 84 3.78 0.72 -16.74
CA ALA A 84 4.89 1.60 -16.39
C ALA A 84 6.05 0.86 -15.69
N LEU A 85 5.73 -0.07 -14.77
CA LEU A 85 6.74 -0.92 -14.14
C LEU A 85 7.41 -1.87 -15.14
N LYS A 86 6.63 -2.54 -16.01
CA LYS A 86 7.17 -3.41 -17.06
C LYS A 86 8.09 -2.63 -18.00
N ALA A 87 7.66 -1.45 -18.47
CA ALA A 87 8.43 -0.61 -19.38
C ALA A 87 9.74 -0.13 -18.74
N ALA A 88 9.72 0.30 -17.47
CA ALA A 88 10.92 0.69 -16.75
C ALA A 88 11.91 -0.48 -16.60
N HIS A 89 11.40 -1.66 -16.27
CA HIS A 89 12.21 -2.88 -16.15
C HIS A 89 12.85 -3.26 -17.49
N SER A 90 12.07 -3.32 -18.57
CA SER A 90 12.57 -3.64 -19.91
C SER A 90 13.60 -2.63 -20.42
N ARG A 91 13.44 -1.34 -20.10
CA ARG A 91 14.36 -0.28 -20.54
C ARG A 91 15.72 -0.35 -19.85
N THR A 92 15.74 -0.62 -18.54
CA THR A 92 16.94 -0.45 -17.70
C THR A 92 17.62 -1.76 -17.32
N GLY A 93 16.91 -2.88 -17.45
CA GLY A 93 17.31 -4.18 -16.90
C GLY A 93 17.29 -4.24 -15.37
N LEU A 94 16.75 -3.22 -14.70
CA LEU A 94 16.66 -3.11 -13.24
C LEU A 94 15.18 -3.17 -12.79
N PRO A 95 14.89 -3.43 -11.50
CA PRO A 95 13.52 -3.32 -11.00
C PRO A 95 12.97 -1.89 -11.19
N GLY A 96 11.72 -1.78 -11.65
CA GLY A 96 11.02 -0.50 -11.76
C GLY A 96 10.81 0.13 -10.38
N LEU A 97 11.16 1.41 -10.22
CA LEU A 97 11.03 2.12 -8.95
C LEU A 97 9.60 2.67 -8.74
N ILE A 98 8.98 2.28 -7.64
CA ILE A 98 7.83 2.96 -7.04
C ILE A 98 8.38 3.88 -5.92
N ALA A 99 8.52 5.17 -6.20
CA ALA A 99 9.08 6.12 -5.24
C ALA A 99 8.00 6.63 -4.28
N GLU A 100 8.23 6.52 -2.98
CA GLU A 100 7.22 6.82 -1.97
C GLU A 100 7.32 8.26 -1.44
N VAL A 101 6.26 9.04 -1.66
CA VAL A 101 6.05 10.38 -1.14
C VAL A 101 5.48 10.29 0.27
N LYS A 102 6.35 10.46 1.28
CA LYS A 102 6.03 10.25 2.70
C LYS A 102 6.58 11.35 3.60
N LYS A 103 5.70 11.93 4.45
CA LYS A 103 6.07 12.97 5.42
C LYS A 103 6.59 12.40 6.74
N ALA A 104 5.88 11.42 7.29
CA ALA A 104 6.18 10.80 8.56
C ALA A 104 5.87 9.30 8.55
N SER A 105 6.30 8.59 9.59
CA SER A 105 5.90 7.21 9.84
C SER A 105 5.88 6.92 11.34
N PRO A 106 5.07 5.96 11.82
CA PRO A 106 5.04 5.58 13.24
C PRO A 106 6.41 5.20 13.82
N SER A 107 7.26 4.55 13.01
CA SER A 107 8.56 4.03 13.46
C SER A 107 9.70 5.05 13.44
N ARG A 108 9.58 6.14 12.67
CA ARG A 108 10.65 7.13 12.48
C ARG A 108 10.25 8.57 12.81
N GLY A 109 8.98 8.82 13.14
CA GLY A 109 8.47 10.18 13.31
C GLY A 109 8.47 10.96 11.99
N ILE A 110 8.76 12.26 12.05
CA ILE A 110 8.86 13.13 10.88
C ILE A 110 10.14 12.82 10.11
N LEU A 111 10.00 12.47 8.83
CA LEU A 111 11.13 12.16 7.94
C LEU A 111 11.59 13.39 7.18
N ARG A 112 10.68 14.34 6.92
CA ARG A 112 10.95 15.57 6.18
C ARG A 112 10.08 16.70 6.72
N GLU A 113 10.72 17.68 7.36
CA GLU A 113 10.03 18.85 7.94
C GLU A 113 9.40 19.72 6.84
N ASN A 114 10.19 20.08 5.83
CA ASN A 114 9.72 20.82 4.65
C ASN A 114 9.17 19.84 3.60
N PHE A 115 7.88 19.55 3.74
CA PHE A 115 7.17 18.58 2.90
C PHE A 115 6.24 19.29 1.91
N ASP A 116 6.71 19.42 0.66
CA ASP A 116 5.87 19.72 -0.50
C ASP A 116 5.70 18.43 -1.33
N PRO A 117 4.49 17.83 -1.35
CA PRO A 117 4.26 16.58 -2.05
C PRO A 117 4.44 16.70 -3.57
N VAL A 118 4.14 17.86 -4.15
CA VAL A 118 4.23 18.10 -5.59
C VAL A 118 5.69 18.21 -6.02
N GLU A 119 6.48 19.03 -5.32
CA GLU A 119 7.91 19.17 -5.62
C GLU A 119 8.65 17.84 -5.48
N ILE A 120 8.34 17.06 -4.44
CA ILE A 120 8.92 15.73 -4.21
C ILE A 120 8.54 14.78 -5.34
N ALA A 121 7.25 14.74 -5.74
CA ALA A 121 6.78 13.88 -6.82
C ALA A 121 7.43 14.21 -8.17
N GLN A 122 7.57 15.49 -8.50
CA GLN A 122 8.25 15.95 -9.72
C GLN A 122 9.74 15.59 -9.68
N ALA A 123 10.40 15.70 -8.52
CA ALA A 123 11.78 15.30 -8.36
C ALA A 123 11.98 13.79 -8.54
N TYR A 124 11.06 12.96 -8.03
CA TYR A 124 11.09 11.50 -8.24
C TYR A 124 10.85 11.12 -9.70
N GLU A 125 9.88 11.75 -10.36
CA GLU A 125 9.62 11.55 -11.79
C GLU A 125 10.88 11.88 -12.62
N LYS A 126 11.48 13.05 -12.38
CA LYS A 126 12.73 13.44 -13.06
C LYS A 126 13.89 12.48 -12.75
N GLY A 127 13.91 11.90 -11.55
CA GLY A 127 14.90 10.91 -11.13
C GLY A 127 14.70 9.52 -11.74
N GLY A 128 13.66 9.31 -12.56
CA GLY A 128 13.41 8.04 -13.25
C GLY A 128 12.49 7.08 -12.48
N ALA A 129 11.74 7.56 -11.49
CA ALA A 129 10.70 6.74 -10.87
C ALA A 129 9.68 6.28 -11.93
N ALA A 130 9.37 4.98 -11.93
CA ALA A 130 8.37 4.43 -12.85
C ALA A 130 6.95 4.80 -12.40
N CYS A 131 6.71 4.70 -11.09
CA CYS A 131 5.45 5.03 -10.44
C CYS A 131 5.74 5.77 -9.12
N LEU A 132 4.72 6.40 -8.55
CA LEU A 132 4.78 7.01 -7.22
C LEU A 132 3.82 6.33 -6.26
N SER A 133 4.24 6.18 -5.00
CA SER A 133 3.39 5.78 -3.88
C SER A 133 3.12 6.99 -3.00
N VAL A 134 1.86 7.36 -2.79
CA VAL A 134 1.50 8.54 -1.99
C VAL A 134 0.77 8.08 -0.74
N LEU A 135 1.32 8.40 0.42
CA LEU A 135 0.66 8.12 1.70
C LEU A 135 -0.53 9.05 1.87
N THR A 136 -1.71 8.46 2.07
CA THR A 136 -2.96 9.22 2.28
C THR A 136 -3.45 9.18 3.73
N ASP A 137 -2.88 8.31 4.58
CA ASP A 137 -3.25 8.22 5.98
C ASP A 137 -2.78 9.46 6.77
N GLU A 138 -3.73 10.22 7.30
CA GLU A 138 -3.46 11.47 8.01
C GLU A 138 -2.85 11.22 9.41
N LYS A 139 -3.44 10.28 10.18
CA LYS A 139 -3.14 10.14 11.61
C LYS A 139 -1.72 9.62 11.88
N TYR A 140 -1.27 8.62 11.13
CA TYR A 140 -0.02 7.89 11.38
C TYR A 140 1.10 8.31 10.44
N PHE A 141 0.78 8.71 9.22
CA PHE A 141 1.77 9.07 8.20
C PHE A 141 1.81 10.56 7.87
N LYS A 142 0.87 11.36 8.41
CA LYS A 142 0.67 12.77 8.05
C LYS A 142 0.51 12.97 6.53
N GLY A 143 -0.09 11.97 5.89
CA GLY A 143 -0.50 11.99 4.48
C GLY A 143 -1.82 12.72 4.31
N SER A 144 -2.35 12.70 3.08
CA SER A 144 -3.73 13.09 2.78
C SER A 144 -4.12 12.69 1.37
N PHE A 145 -5.42 12.51 1.13
CA PHE A 145 -5.95 12.34 -0.23
C PHE A 145 -5.77 13.60 -1.09
N GLU A 146 -5.71 14.78 -0.46
CA GLU A 146 -5.43 16.05 -1.11
C GLU A 146 -3.99 16.10 -1.66
N ASN A 147 -3.01 15.47 -1.00
CA ASN A 147 -1.66 15.37 -1.54
C ASN A 147 -1.64 14.54 -2.84
N LEU A 148 -2.38 13.43 -2.88
CA LEU A 148 -2.54 12.59 -4.08
C LEU A 148 -3.16 13.40 -5.23
N GLU A 149 -4.24 14.12 -4.96
CA GLU A 149 -4.93 14.96 -5.94
C GLU A 149 -4.06 16.14 -6.41
N ALA A 150 -3.31 16.78 -5.51
CA ALA A 150 -2.38 17.85 -5.84
C ALA A 150 -1.26 17.36 -6.78
N ILE A 151 -0.66 16.20 -6.48
CA ILE A 151 0.36 15.58 -7.35
C ILE A 151 -0.21 15.29 -8.75
N ARG A 152 -1.41 14.70 -8.82
CA ARG A 152 -2.08 14.44 -10.11
C ARG A 152 -2.30 15.74 -10.88
N SER A 153 -2.83 16.76 -10.20
CA SER A 153 -3.22 18.04 -10.80
C SER A 153 -2.02 18.86 -11.27
N ALA A 154 -0.86 18.69 -10.62
CA ALA A 154 0.39 19.35 -10.99
C ALA A 154 1.02 18.81 -12.30
N GLY A 155 0.42 17.79 -12.92
CA GLY A 155 0.83 17.32 -14.24
C GLY A 155 1.94 16.27 -14.24
N VAL A 156 2.38 15.79 -13.07
CA VAL A 156 3.22 14.59 -12.92
C VAL A 156 2.62 13.48 -13.75
N LYS A 157 3.43 12.78 -14.56
CA LYS A 157 3.04 11.72 -15.52
C LYS A 157 3.17 10.31 -14.96
N CYS A 158 4.03 10.08 -13.96
CA CYS A 158 4.10 8.80 -13.26
C CYS A 158 2.72 8.35 -12.77
N PRO A 159 2.38 7.05 -12.87
CA PRO A 159 1.19 6.52 -12.25
C PRO A 159 1.25 6.61 -10.72
N LEU A 160 0.10 6.80 -10.06
CA LEU A 160 0.01 7.05 -8.62
C LEU A 160 -0.68 5.89 -7.88
N LEU A 161 0.04 5.30 -6.92
CA LEU A 161 -0.50 4.38 -5.93
C LEU A 161 -1.03 5.18 -4.72
N CYS A 162 -2.30 4.96 -4.39
CA CYS A 162 -2.87 5.38 -3.11
C CYS A 162 -2.42 4.40 -2.02
N LYS A 163 -1.39 4.77 -1.25
CA LYS A 163 -0.86 3.96 -0.15
C LYS A 163 -1.67 4.27 1.12
N GLU A 164 -2.70 3.46 1.33
CA GLU A 164 -3.71 3.60 2.38
C GLU A 164 -4.05 2.25 3.00
N PHE A 165 -4.58 2.25 4.22
CA PHE A 165 -5.18 1.07 4.83
C PHE A 165 -6.61 0.86 4.31
N VAL A 166 -6.74 0.28 3.13
CA VAL A 166 -8.05 0.03 2.49
C VAL A 166 -8.78 -1.12 3.19
N ILE A 167 -9.94 -0.82 3.76
CA ILE A 167 -10.84 -1.77 4.45
C ILE A 167 -12.28 -1.73 3.93
N ASP A 168 -12.62 -0.73 3.11
CA ASP A 168 -13.95 -0.56 2.51
C ASP A 168 -13.83 -0.13 1.05
N ALA A 169 -14.75 -0.63 0.20
CA ALA A 169 -14.84 -0.26 -1.21
C ALA A 169 -14.93 1.26 -1.43
N TRP A 170 -15.57 1.99 -0.52
CA TRP A 170 -15.67 3.44 -0.56
C TRP A 170 -14.30 4.11 -0.73
N GLN A 171 -13.26 3.62 -0.06
CA GLN A 171 -11.90 4.17 -0.17
C GLN A 171 -11.34 4.01 -1.59
N ILE A 172 -11.67 2.92 -2.29
CA ILE A 172 -11.21 2.68 -3.67
C ILE A 172 -11.84 3.72 -4.62
N TYR A 173 -13.16 3.95 -4.49
CA TYR A 173 -13.84 5.00 -5.26
C TYR A 173 -13.29 6.38 -4.91
N TYR A 174 -13.02 6.63 -3.63
CA TYR A 174 -12.48 7.91 -3.18
C TYR A 174 -11.07 8.15 -3.73
N ALA A 175 -10.19 7.16 -3.66
CA ALA A 175 -8.85 7.20 -4.25
C ALA A 175 -8.92 7.44 -5.77
N ARG A 176 -9.84 6.76 -6.48
CA ARG A 176 -10.01 6.92 -7.92
C ARG A 176 -10.34 8.35 -8.32
N ILE A 177 -11.30 8.99 -7.64
CA ILE A 177 -11.69 10.38 -7.94
C ILE A 177 -10.59 11.38 -7.57
N LYS A 178 -9.72 11.02 -6.61
CA LYS A 178 -8.53 11.79 -6.21
C LYS A 178 -7.34 11.54 -7.14
N GLY A 179 -7.52 10.73 -8.18
CA GLY A 179 -6.51 10.50 -9.21
C GLY A 179 -5.53 9.38 -8.88
N ALA A 180 -5.92 8.36 -8.11
CA ALA A 180 -5.16 7.11 -8.03
C ALA A 180 -5.25 6.33 -9.36
N ASP A 181 -4.16 5.63 -9.68
CA ASP A 181 -4.09 4.59 -10.73
C ASP A 181 -3.92 3.19 -10.14
N ALA A 182 -3.49 3.11 -8.87
CA ALA A 182 -3.38 1.87 -8.12
C ALA A 182 -3.81 2.05 -6.67
N ILE A 183 -4.22 0.97 -6.03
CA ILE A 183 -4.53 0.93 -4.59
C ILE A 183 -3.76 -0.19 -3.90
N LEU A 184 -3.52 -0.01 -2.60
CA LEU A 184 -2.91 -1.02 -1.73
C LEU A 184 -4.01 -1.87 -1.07
N LEU A 185 -3.88 -3.19 -1.15
CA LEU A 185 -4.69 -4.15 -0.39
C LEU A 185 -3.75 -4.99 0.48
N ILE A 186 -4.03 -5.13 1.77
CA ILE A 186 -3.12 -5.79 2.72
C ILE A 186 -3.71 -7.16 3.10
N ALA A 187 -3.03 -8.25 2.73
CA ALA A 187 -3.49 -9.62 2.99
C ALA A 187 -3.57 -9.97 4.49
N ALA A 188 -2.73 -9.32 5.30
CA ALA A 188 -2.77 -9.39 6.77
C ALA A 188 -4.05 -8.81 7.39
N VAL A 189 -4.81 -8.00 6.64
CA VAL A 189 -6.02 -7.29 7.10
C VAL A 189 -7.28 -7.78 6.37
N LEU A 190 -7.14 -8.21 5.13
CA LEU A 190 -8.25 -8.53 4.23
C LEU A 190 -8.49 -10.03 4.07
N PRO A 191 -9.68 -10.56 4.42
CA PRO A 191 -10.13 -11.89 4.01
C PRO A 191 -10.14 -12.04 2.50
N ASP A 192 -10.00 -13.28 2.03
CA ASP A 192 -9.92 -13.56 0.59
C ASP A 192 -11.16 -13.08 -0.17
N LEU A 193 -12.33 -13.13 0.47
CA LEU A 193 -13.57 -12.62 -0.12
C LEU A 193 -13.51 -11.10 -0.37
N ASP A 194 -12.95 -10.36 0.59
CA ASP A 194 -12.78 -8.91 0.47
C ASP A 194 -11.75 -8.58 -0.61
N ILE A 195 -10.61 -9.27 -0.64
CA ILE A 195 -9.59 -9.07 -1.68
C ILE A 195 -10.19 -9.35 -3.06
N ARG A 196 -10.89 -10.48 -3.26
CA ARG A 196 -11.58 -10.80 -4.52
C ARG A 196 -12.56 -9.71 -4.93
N TYR A 197 -13.36 -9.22 -3.99
CA TYR A 197 -14.35 -8.18 -4.25
C TYR A 197 -13.69 -6.85 -4.61
N MET A 198 -12.65 -6.45 -3.87
CA MET A 198 -11.92 -5.21 -4.11
C MET A 198 -11.12 -5.25 -5.41
N VAL A 199 -10.50 -6.38 -5.76
CA VAL A 199 -9.84 -6.56 -7.07
C VAL A 199 -10.83 -6.40 -8.22
N LYS A 200 -12.06 -6.94 -8.10
CA LYS A 200 -13.11 -6.72 -9.10
C LYS A 200 -13.48 -5.24 -9.22
N ILE A 201 -13.59 -4.52 -8.11
CA ILE A 201 -13.84 -3.06 -8.14
C ILE A 201 -12.68 -2.33 -8.82
N CYS A 202 -11.45 -2.68 -8.51
CA CYS A 202 -10.27 -2.08 -9.13
C CYS A 202 -10.31 -2.24 -10.65
N LYS A 203 -10.60 -3.45 -11.13
CA LYS A 203 -10.79 -3.72 -12.58
C LYS A 203 -11.92 -2.88 -13.19
N MET A 204 -13.05 -2.74 -12.50
CA MET A 204 -14.16 -1.90 -12.98
C MET A 204 -13.80 -0.40 -13.05
N LEU A 205 -12.86 0.05 -12.23
CA LEU A 205 -12.42 1.45 -12.15
C LEU A 205 -11.10 1.72 -12.89
N ASP A 206 -10.59 0.72 -13.61
CA ASP A 206 -9.31 0.72 -14.33
C ASP A 206 -8.11 1.05 -13.41
N LEU A 207 -8.15 0.50 -12.20
CA LEU A 207 -7.09 0.60 -11.19
C LEU A 207 -6.30 -0.71 -11.09
N ALA A 208 -4.99 -0.61 -10.90
CA ALA A 208 -4.18 -1.72 -10.44
C ALA A 208 -4.37 -1.97 -8.93
N ALA A 209 -4.29 -3.23 -8.50
CA ALA A 209 -4.30 -3.59 -7.08
C ALA A 209 -2.95 -4.19 -6.69
N LEU A 210 -2.18 -3.46 -5.86
CA LEU A 210 -0.98 -3.98 -5.21
C LEU A 210 -1.39 -4.74 -3.96
N ILE A 211 -1.25 -6.07 -3.99
CA ILE A 211 -1.59 -6.91 -2.82
C ILE A 211 -0.34 -7.12 -1.97
N GLU A 212 -0.30 -6.51 -0.79
CA GLU A 212 0.80 -6.64 0.16
C GLU A 212 0.68 -7.93 0.98
N VAL A 213 1.77 -8.69 1.03
CA VAL A 213 1.95 -9.93 1.80
C VAL A 213 3.23 -9.88 2.62
N HIS A 214 3.24 -10.60 3.74
CA HIS A 214 4.37 -10.67 4.68
C HIS A 214 4.91 -12.08 4.86
N ASP A 215 4.06 -13.10 4.76
CA ASP A 215 4.43 -14.49 5.04
C ASP A 215 3.89 -15.47 3.98
N GLU A 216 4.31 -16.73 4.12
CA GLU A 216 3.93 -17.81 3.23
C GLU A 216 2.43 -18.02 3.12
N ARG A 217 1.70 -17.88 4.24
CA ARG A 217 0.26 -18.14 4.29
C ARG A 217 -0.50 -17.05 3.57
N GLU A 218 -0.10 -15.80 3.75
CA GLU A 218 -0.63 -14.65 2.99
C GLU A 218 -0.34 -14.80 1.50
N MET A 219 0.88 -15.18 1.12
CA MET A 219 1.24 -15.44 -0.27
C MET A 219 0.37 -16.55 -0.89
N ASP A 220 0.21 -17.69 -0.19
CA ASP A 220 -0.59 -18.82 -0.68
C ASP A 220 -2.06 -18.43 -0.90
N ARG A 221 -2.63 -17.64 0.02
CA ARG A 221 -3.98 -17.08 -0.11
C ARG A 221 -4.12 -16.19 -1.33
N VAL A 222 -3.19 -15.26 -1.51
CA VAL A 222 -3.22 -14.29 -2.63
C VAL A 222 -3.02 -14.99 -3.97
N LEU A 223 -2.12 -15.97 -4.06
CA LEU A 223 -1.91 -16.76 -5.28
C LEU A 223 -3.14 -17.60 -5.66
N GLY A 224 -3.98 -17.97 -4.70
CA GLY A 224 -5.27 -18.63 -4.92
C GLY A 224 -6.36 -17.71 -5.48
N ILE A 225 -6.14 -16.40 -5.55
CA ILE A 225 -7.10 -15.44 -6.08
C ILE A 225 -6.84 -15.21 -7.58
N GLU A 226 -7.91 -15.23 -8.37
CA GLU A 226 -7.84 -14.94 -9.80
C GLU A 226 -7.67 -13.45 -10.09
N GLY A 227 -6.89 -13.14 -11.12
CA GLY A 227 -6.76 -11.78 -11.63
C GLY A 227 -5.85 -10.87 -10.81
N ILE A 228 -5.01 -11.44 -9.94
CA ILE A 228 -3.89 -10.72 -9.32
C ILE A 228 -2.79 -10.52 -10.36
N GLU A 229 -2.30 -9.29 -10.47
CA GLU A 229 -1.24 -8.91 -11.42
C GLU A 229 -0.01 -8.33 -10.71
N LEU A 230 -0.18 -7.88 -9.46
CA LEU A 230 0.84 -7.17 -8.69
C LEU A 230 0.80 -7.60 -7.21
N ILE A 231 1.92 -8.13 -6.71
CA ILE A 231 2.10 -8.55 -5.31
C ILE A 231 3.28 -7.79 -4.72
N GLY A 232 3.05 -7.18 -3.56
CA GLY A 232 4.09 -6.53 -2.76
C GLY A 232 4.56 -7.44 -1.64
N ILE A 233 5.85 -7.73 -1.57
CA ILE A 233 6.44 -8.43 -0.44
C ILE A 233 7.01 -7.40 0.52
N ASN A 234 6.36 -7.24 1.67
CA ASN A 234 6.81 -6.31 2.69
C ASN A 234 7.78 -7.00 3.64
N ASN A 235 9.06 -6.65 3.53
CA ASN A 235 10.12 -7.22 4.35
C ASN A 235 10.14 -6.70 5.79
N ARG A 236 9.21 -5.81 6.17
CA ARG A 236 9.07 -5.30 7.54
C ARG A 236 8.02 -6.12 8.29
N ASN A 237 8.42 -6.69 9.42
CA ASN A 237 7.48 -7.25 10.37
C ASN A 237 6.67 -6.13 11.03
N LEU A 238 5.35 -6.17 10.96
CA LEU A 238 4.48 -5.11 11.50
C LEU A 238 4.25 -5.20 13.02
N GLU A 239 4.66 -6.29 13.67
CA GLU A 239 4.65 -6.46 15.12
C GLU A 239 5.96 -5.98 15.76
N THR A 240 7.11 -6.31 15.16
CA THR A 240 8.45 -5.99 15.71
C THR A 240 9.15 -4.81 15.03
N PHE A 241 8.67 -4.37 13.87
CA PHE A 241 9.32 -3.40 12.96
C PHE A 241 10.68 -3.81 12.41
N GLU A 242 11.15 -5.03 12.71
CA GLU A 242 12.37 -5.59 12.14
C GLU A 242 12.20 -5.76 10.62
N VAL A 243 13.30 -5.57 9.90
CA VAL A 243 13.31 -5.63 8.44
C VAL A 243 14.30 -6.70 7.99
N ASP A 244 13.81 -7.67 7.23
CA ASP A 244 14.63 -8.75 6.67
C ASP A 244 14.31 -8.97 5.20
N ILE A 245 15.21 -8.51 4.32
CA ILE A 245 15.07 -8.67 2.87
C ILE A 245 15.17 -10.13 2.41
N SER A 246 15.68 -11.04 3.24
CA SER A 246 15.74 -12.48 2.93
C SER A 246 14.34 -13.10 2.79
N ASN A 247 13.34 -12.49 3.42
CA ASN A 247 11.93 -12.88 3.31
C ASN A 247 11.45 -12.88 1.85
N THR A 248 11.88 -11.90 1.05
CA THR A 248 11.57 -11.84 -0.38
C THR A 248 12.02 -13.11 -1.09
N LYS A 249 13.25 -13.56 -0.86
CA LYS A 249 13.77 -14.78 -1.49
C LYS A 249 12.99 -16.01 -1.03
N LYS A 250 12.79 -16.13 0.29
CA LYS A 250 12.01 -17.22 0.91
C LYS A 250 10.61 -17.38 0.30
N LEU A 251 9.90 -16.27 0.04
CA LEU A 251 8.55 -16.29 -0.53
C LEU A 251 8.51 -16.58 -2.03
N LEU A 252 9.61 -16.32 -2.74
CA LEU A 252 9.73 -16.55 -4.19
C LEU A 252 10.38 -17.90 -4.54
N GLU A 253 10.83 -18.66 -3.55
CA GLU A 253 11.39 -19.99 -3.75
C GLU A 253 10.29 -21.05 -4.03
N GLY A 254 10.71 -22.14 -4.70
CA GLY A 254 9.86 -23.31 -4.93
C GLY A 254 8.63 -23.05 -5.82
N GLU A 255 7.50 -23.64 -5.42
CA GLU A 255 6.24 -23.63 -6.18
C GLU A 255 5.64 -22.21 -6.31
N ARG A 256 5.73 -21.39 -5.26
CA ARG A 256 5.20 -20.01 -5.27
C ARG A 256 5.83 -19.18 -6.38
N GLY A 257 7.15 -19.19 -6.48
CA GLY A 257 7.86 -18.51 -7.57
C GLY A 257 7.51 -19.05 -8.95
N GLN A 258 7.28 -20.36 -9.09
CA GLN A 258 6.84 -20.96 -10.35
C GLN A 258 5.44 -20.47 -10.75
N LEU A 259 4.49 -20.47 -9.81
CA LEU A 259 3.13 -19.97 -10.03
C LEU A 259 3.11 -18.48 -10.37
N ILE A 260 3.89 -17.66 -9.66
CA ILE A 260 4.06 -16.22 -9.94
C ILE A 260 4.52 -16.01 -11.39
N ARG A 261 5.53 -16.76 -11.84
CA ARG A 261 6.03 -16.68 -13.22
C ARG A 261 4.99 -17.15 -14.24
N GLN A 262 4.29 -18.25 -13.97
CA GLN A 262 3.24 -18.78 -14.86
C GLN A 262 2.07 -17.81 -15.03
N LYS A 263 1.72 -17.08 -13.97
CA LYS A 263 0.65 -16.07 -13.98
C LYS A 263 1.09 -14.69 -14.45
N ASP A 264 2.37 -14.51 -14.81
CA ASP A 264 3.00 -13.21 -15.12
C ASP A 264 2.73 -12.12 -14.07
N ILE A 265 2.73 -12.51 -12.78
CA ILE A 265 2.56 -11.57 -11.68
C ILE A 265 3.85 -10.78 -11.49
N ILE A 266 3.74 -9.45 -11.41
CA ILE A 266 4.85 -8.59 -11.02
C ILE A 266 4.98 -8.63 -9.50
N VAL A 267 6.19 -8.95 -9.03
CA VAL A 267 6.53 -8.86 -7.61
C VAL A 267 7.25 -7.54 -7.35
N VAL A 268 6.78 -6.84 -6.32
CA VAL A 268 7.35 -5.61 -5.78
C VAL A 268 8.05 -5.94 -4.46
N GLY A 269 9.35 -5.66 -4.36
CA GLY A 269 10.06 -5.73 -3.08
C GLY A 269 9.84 -4.43 -2.28
N GLU A 270 9.34 -4.54 -1.04
CA GLU A 270 9.07 -3.39 -0.17
C GLU A 270 9.86 -3.47 1.14
N SER A 271 10.21 -2.30 1.68
CA SER A 271 11.00 -2.14 2.92
C SER A 271 12.44 -2.69 2.84
N GLY A 272 13.38 -2.04 3.53
CA GLY A 272 14.74 -2.57 3.70
C GLY A 272 15.73 -2.32 2.56
N LEU A 273 15.33 -1.60 1.51
CA LEU A 273 16.15 -1.33 0.34
C LEU A 273 16.87 0.02 0.47
N PHE A 274 18.16 -0.03 0.79
CA PHE A 274 18.99 1.16 1.06
C PHE A 274 20.19 1.29 0.13
N THR A 275 20.63 0.20 -0.48
CA THR A 275 21.86 0.13 -1.28
C THR A 275 21.62 -0.61 -2.60
N PRO A 276 22.51 -0.45 -3.59
CA PRO A 276 22.46 -1.22 -4.83
C PRO A 276 22.50 -2.73 -4.59
N ASP A 277 23.28 -3.19 -3.61
CA ASP A 277 23.36 -4.61 -3.26
C ASP A 277 22.03 -5.17 -2.76
N HIS A 278 21.24 -4.37 -2.01
CA HIS A 278 19.90 -4.79 -1.60
C HIS A 278 18.96 -4.90 -2.80
N VAL A 279 19.04 -3.98 -3.76
CA VAL A 279 18.23 -4.03 -5.00
C VAL A 279 18.64 -5.24 -5.85
N ALA A 280 19.93 -5.49 -6.00
CA ALA A 280 20.45 -6.66 -6.71
C ALA A 280 19.99 -7.96 -6.06
N TYR A 281 20.06 -8.06 -4.73
CA TYR A 281 19.61 -9.23 -3.98
C TYR A 281 18.15 -9.60 -4.25
N VAL A 282 17.23 -8.62 -4.20
CA VAL A 282 15.81 -8.89 -4.48
C VAL A 282 15.56 -9.12 -5.97
N GLN A 283 16.29 -8.44 -6.85
CA GLN A 283 16.21 -8.67 -8.29
C GLN A 283 16.60 -10.12 -8.66
N GLU A 284 17.68 -10.65 -8.07
CA GLU A 284 18.12 -12.03 -8.26
C GLU A 284 17.06 -13.05 -7.80
N ALA A 285 16.25 -12.70 -6.80
CA ALA A 285 15.11 -13.51 -6.36
C ALA A 285 13.92 -13.48 -7.36
N GLY A 286 13.94 -12.59 -8.36
CA GLY A 286 12.91 -12.46 -9.38
C GLY A 286 11.98 -11.25 -9.22
N VAL A 287 12.33 -10.31 -8.32
CA VAL A 287 11.60 -9.05 -8.16
C VAL A 287 11.78 -8.16 -9.39
N LYS A 288 10.67 -7.64 -9.92
CA LYS A 288 10.64 -6.78 -11.13
C LYS A 288 10.39 -5.31 -10.81
N ALA A 289 10.01 -4.98 -9.58
CA ALA A 289 9.81 -3.62 -9.11
C ALA A 289 10.15 -3.47 -7.62
N VAL A 290 10.46 -2.26 -7.17
CA VAL A 290 10.77 -1.98 -5.76
C VAL A 290 10.02 -0.76 -5.28
N LEU A 291 9.48 -0.80 -4.07
CA LEU A 291 8.83 0.34 -3.43
C LEU A 291 9.74 0.90 -2.34
N VAL A 292 10.18 2.14 -2.54
CA VAL A 292 11.21 2.74 -1.71
C VAL A 292 10.85 4.18 -1.32
N GLY A 293 10.87 4.44 -0.01
CA GLY A 293 10.67 5.77 0.56
C GLY A 293 11.83 6.22 1.43
N GLU A 294 12.09 5.51 2.54
CA GLU A 294 12.97 5.99 3.61
C GLU A 294 14.40 6.34 3.17
N SER A 295 15.00 5.54 2.29
CA SER A 295 16.37 5.76 1.81
C SER A 295 16.49 6.99 0.91
N ILE A 296 15.43 7.35 0.18
CA ILE A 296 15.44 8.45 -0.80
C ILE A 296 14.91 9.75 -0.17
N VAL A 297 13.86 9.69 0.65
CA VAL A 297 13.21 10.87 1.28
C VAL A 297 14.19 11.70 2.12
N LYS A 298 15.19 11.06 2.73
CA LYS A 298 16.21 11.71 3.58
C LYS A 298 17.24 12.53 2.80
N GLN A 299 17.32 12.34 1.49
CA GLN A 299 18.28 13.06 0.65
C GLN A 299 17.73 14.45 0.31
N SER A 300 18.60 15.46 0.34
CA SER A 300 18.24 16.82 -0.09
C SER A 300 17.89 16.87 -1.58
N ASP A 301 18.54 16.02 -2.38
CA ASP A 301 18.28 15.79 -3.80
C ASP A 301 17.74 14.37 -4.02
N PRO A 302 16.41 14.22 -4.21
CA PRO A 302 15.78 12.94 -4.50
C PRO A 302 16.39 12.18 -5.68
N GLY A 303 16.82 12.88 -6.73
CA GLY A 303 17.40 12.25 -7.92
C GLY A 303 18.74 11.58 -7.61
N LYS A 304 19.59 12.24 -6.81
CA LYS A 304 20.82 11.62 -6.29
C LYS A 304 20.54 10.44 -5.37
N GLY A 305 19.48 10.52 -4.57
CA GLY A 305 19.05 9.40 -3.74
C GLY A 305 18.67 8.17 -4.56
N ILE A 306 17.94 8.38 -5.66
CA ILE A 306 17.58 7.31 -6.60
C ILE A 306 18.83 6.73 -7.28
N ALA A 307 19.71 7.59 -7.82
CA ALA A 307 20.93 7.13 -8.47
C ALA A 307 21.84 6.35 -7.50
N GLY A 308 21.93 6.79 -6.24
CA GLY A 308 22.65 6.08 -5.17
C GLY A 308 22.05 4.73 -4.83
N LEU A 309 20.72 4.61 -4.80
CA LEU A 309 20.01 3.35 -4.55
C LEU A 309 20.29 2.30 -5.64
N PHE A 310 20.35 2.72 -6.91
CA PHE A 310 20.58 1.81 -8.04
C PHE A 310 22.04 1.71 -8.48
N GLY A 311 22.93 2.53 -7.92
CA GLY A 311 24.34 2.61 -8.28
C GLY A 311 24.61 3.24 -9.65
N LYS A 312 23.56 3.74 -10.33
CA LYS A 312 23.61 4.42 -11.62
C LYS A 312 22.37 5.29 -11.82
N ASP A 313 22.44 6.21 -12.76
CA ASP A 313 21.29 6.99 -13.19
C ASP A 313 20.29 6.10 -13.95
N ILE A 314 19.02 6.17 -13.55
CA ILE A 314 17.90 5.44 -14.17
C ILE A 314 16.86 6.37 -14.81
N SER A 315 17.13 7.69 -14.80
CA SER A 315 16.33 8.68 -15.52
C SER A 315 16.36 8.44 -17.03
N VAL A 316 15.44 9.07 -17.75
CA VAL A 316 15.33 9.04 -19.23
C VAL A 316 15.81 10.37 -19.77
#